data_AF-A0A7V2GBG8-F1
#
_entry.id   AF-A0A7V2GBG8-F1
#
_cell.length_a   1.000
_cell.length_b   1.000
_cell.length_c   1.000
_cell.angle_alpha   90.00
_cell.angle_beta   90.00
_cell.angle_gamma   90.00
#
_symmetry.space_group_name_H-M   'P 1'
#
loop_
_entity.id
_entity.type
_entity.pdbx_description
1 polymer ?
#
loop_
_entity_poly.entity_id
_entity_poly.type
_entity_poly.pdbx_seq_one_letter_code
_entity_poly.pdbx_strand_id
1 'polypeptide(L)'
;MKKIIYTIILVVVISVSPGVAAQQNASVIAIVPFTNLTKDTDLEWLSEGIVETLTTKLAHVKTIQIVERQRLSAALDEISLGQMGVVDEAKAAKAGQMVGAETVVTGAFQQVGETFRLTARFVKVATGVISNTAMATGSYADLFSLEDKIADDILSSLGVAVSAAEQEKMYRKPTTSVDAYKNYSQGLNYVKQERYDDAKLMFDRALKEDPDFGQARNDLAFVQWARPSANSSLYLKRIDRPFDETYETMLSAVQRAGMEVRNAQKETGTMEVHESSWSLIKSPQDIQIEIKRLETISGVRIFSQPSKVPCLGIRQAYDWGQSKKTIEKLIAAFETELYRH
;
A
#
# COMPACT_ATOMS: atom_id res chain seq x y z
N MET A 1 50.73 -57.23 44.96
CA MET A 1 50.16 -57.28 43.59
C MET A 1 49.36 -56.01 43.36
N LYS A 2 49.85 -55.10 42.49
CA LYS A 2 49.25 -53.78 42.21
C LYS A 2 48.03 -53.94 41.28
N LYS A 3 46.88 -53.36 41.63
CA LYS A 3 45.77 -53.14 40.69
C LYS A 3 45.69 -51.65 40.39
N ILE A 4 45.96 -51.28 39.14
CA ILE A 4 45.84 -49.92 38.61
C ILE A 4 44.41 -49.80 38.09
N ILE A 5 43.62 -48.91 38.68
CA ILE A 5 42.26 -48.58 38.24
C ILE A 5 42.38 -47.31 37.39
N TYR A 6 42.14 -47.43 36.08
CA TYR A 6 42.03 -46.29 35.17
C TYR A 6 40.59 -45.77 35.21
N THR A 7 40.39 -44.56 35.73
CA THR A 7 39.12 -43.84 35.66
C THR A 7 39.03 -43.12 34.31
N ILE A 8 38.12 -43.56 33.46
CA ILE A 8 37.81 -42.91 32.18
C ILE A 8 36.93 -41.68 32.48
N ILE A 9 37.43 -40.48 32.20
CA ILE A 9 36.66 -39.24 32.28
C ILE A 9 35.95 -39.05 30.93
N LEU A 10 34.63 -39.17 30.93
CA LEU A 10 33.76 -38.90 29.78
C LEU A 10 33.56 -37.38 29.66
N VAL A 11 34.24 -36.74 28.70
CA VAL A 11 34.00 -35.32 28.37
C VAL A 11 32.81 -35.24 27.42
N VAL A 12 31.67 -34.78 27.93
CA VAL A 12 30.48 -34.49 27.12
C VAL A 12 30.68 -33.12 26.47
N VAL A 13 30.96 -33.11 25.17
CA VAL A 13 30.99 -31.89 24.36
C VAL A 13 29.56 -31.53 24.01
N ILE A 14 29.01 -30.53 24.69
CA ILE A 14 27.71 -29.96 24.35
C ILE A 14 27.90 -29.10 23.10
N SER A 15 27.58 -29.67 21.93
CA SER A 15 27.46 -28.90 20.70
C SER A 15 26.27 -27.95 20.83
N VAL A 16 26.56 -26.67 21.10
CA VAL A 16 25.57 -25.60 20.99
C VAL A 16 25.28 -25.44 19.49
N SER A 17 24.16 -25.98 19.03
CA SER A 17 23.66 -25.68 17.69
C SER A 17 23.40 -24.17 17.61
N PRO A 18 23.89 -23.47 16.56
CA PRO A 18 23.54 -22.07 16.37
C PRO A 18 22.02 -21.98 16.27
N GLY A 19 21.43 -21.22 17.19
CA GLY A 19 19.99 -21.02 17.25
C GLY A 19 19.46 -20.57 15.90
N VAL A 20 18.36 -21.18 15.48
CA VAL A 20 17.48 -20.65 14.45
C VAL A 20 17.30 -19.17 14.75
N ALA A 21 17.84 -18.28 13.90
CA ALA A 21 17.59 -16.85 14.00
C ALA A 21 16.07 -16.70 14.04
N ALA A 22 15.54 -16.19 15.15
CA ALA A 22 14.12 -15.90 15.25
C ALA A 22 13.79 -14.99 14.07
N GLN A 23 12.93 -15.48 13.16
CA GLN A 23 12.32 -14.66 12.12
C GLN A 23 11.66 -13.49 12.87
N GLN A 24 12.28 -12.31 12.86
CA GLN A 24 11.63 -11.12 13.39
C GLN A 24 10.44 -10.87 12.46
N ASN A 25 9.24 -11.21 12.92
CA ASN A 25 8.02 -10.89 12.21
C ASN A 25 8.00 -9.37 12.03
N ALA A 26 7.80 -8.92 10.80
CA ALA A 26 7.77 -7.49 10.51
C ALA A 26 6.57 -6.85 11.21
N SER A 27 6.79 -5.74 11.90
CA SER A 27 5.69 -5.01 12.55
C SER A 27 4.81 -4.33 11.51
N VAL A 28 3.51 -4.58 11.58
CA VAL A 28 2.52 -3.97 10.67
C VAL A 28 2.03 -2.65 11.25
N ILE A 29 2.17 -1.56 10.50
CA ILE A 29 1.83 -0.20 10.92
C ILE A 29 0.78 0.38 9.97
N ALA A 30 -0.26 1.00 10.52
CA ALA A 30 -1.18 1.85 9.78
C ALA A 30 -0.94 3.33 10.14
N ILE A 31 -0.98 4.23 9.16
CA ILE A 31 -0.78 5.68 9.38
C ILE A 31 -2.05 6.38 8.88
N VAL A 32 -2.80 6.99 9.79
CA VAL A 32 -4.05 7.68 9.40
C VAL A 32 -3.78 9.13 8.96
N PRO A 33 -4.67 9.73 8.15
CA PRO A 33 -4.56 11.14 7.77
C PRO A 33 -4.39 12.07 8.97
N PHE A 34 -3.44 13.00 8.86
CA PHE A 34 -3.11 13.93 9.93
C PHE A 34 -4.15 15.05 10.01
N THR A 35 -4.59 15.38 11.21
CA THR A 35 -5.59 16.44 11.40
C THR A 35 -4.97 17.83 11.23
N ASN A 36 -5.58 18.66 10.38
CA ASN A 36 -5.24 20.07 10.25
C ASN A 36 -5.84 20.89 11.41
N LEU A 37 -5.00 21.34 12.34
CA LEU A 37 -5.43 22.21 13.45
C LEU A 37 -5.24 23.70 13.14
N THR A 38 -4.60 24.05 12.03
CA THR A 38 -4.43 25.45 11.58
C THR A 38 -5.75 26.08 11.13
N LYS A 39 -6.74 25.27 10.72
CA LYS A 39 -7.99 25.71 10.07
C LYS A 39 -7.81 26.46 8.75
N ASP A 40 -6.61 26.40 8.19
CA ASP A 40 -6.31 26.92 6.86
C ASP A 40 -6.50 25.80 5.83
N THR A 41 -7.46 25.99 4.93
CA THR A 41 -7.77 25.02 3.87
C THR A 41 -6.65 24.90 2.84
N ASP A 42 -5.78 25.90 2.71
CA ASP A 42 -4.64 25.85 1.80
C ASP A 42 -3.56 24.85 2.24
N LEU A 43 -3.64 24.41 3.50
CA LEU A 43 -2.79 23.38 4.11
C LEU A 43 -3.48 22.01 4.20
N GLU A 44 -4.74 21.87 3.80
CA GLU A 44 -5.49 20.61 3.97
C GLU A 44 -4.86 19.44 3.23
N TRP A 45 -4.16 19.71 2.13
CA TRP A 45 -3.41 18.70 1.37
C TRP A 45 -2.34 17.98 2.22
N LEU A 46 -1.80 18.61 3.26
CA LEU A 46 -0.80 18.01 4.16
C LEU A 46 -1.35 16.82 4.94
N SER A 47 -2.66 16.79 5.20
CA SER A 47 -3.32 15.70 5.93
C SER A 47 -2.97 14.33 5.34
N GLU A 48 -3.04 14.24 4.01
CA GLU A 48 -2.72 13.03 3.25
C GLU A 48 -1.27 13.03 2.74
N GLY A 49 -0.68 14.22 2.50
CA GLY A 49 0.73 14.34 2.12
C GLY A 49 1.65 13.72 3.18
N ILE A 50 1.54 14.14 4.45
CA ILE A 50 2.39 13.60 5.52
C ILE A 50 2.31 12.07 5.60
N VAL A 51 1.12 11.49 5.40
CA VAL A 51 0.93 10.04 5.34
C VAL A 51 1.70 9.42 4.18
N GLU A 52 1.62 10.00 2.99
CA GLU A 52 2.34 9.53 1.80
C GLU A 52 3.86 9.54 2.01
N THR A 53 4.40 10.64 2.57
CA THR A 53 5.84 10.72 2.84
C THR A 53 6.26 9.72 3.91
N LEU A 54 5.55 9.65 5.04
CA LEU A 54 5.89 8.69 6.10
C LEU A 54 5.80 7.24 5.60
N THR A 55 4.78 6.92 4.80
CA THR A 55 4.61 5.60 4.17
C THR A 55 5.79 5.28 3.27
N THR A 56 6.16 6.20 2.37
CA THR A 56 7.30 6.03 1.45
C THR A 56 8.60 5.82 2.21
N LYS A 57 8.86 6.63 3.25
CA LYS A 57 10.08 6.52 4.06
C LYS A 57 10.13 5.16 4.75
N LEU A 58 9.09 4.80 5.49
CA LEU A 58 9.08 3.59 6.30
C LEU A 58 9.04 2.31 5.46
N ALA A 59 8.52 2.36 4.23
CA ALA A 59 8.54 1.25 3.29
C ALA A 59 9.96 0.78 2.91
N HIS A 60 11.00 1.61 3.16
CA HIS A 60 12.39 1.20 2.96
C HIS A 60 12.96 0.31 4.08
N VAL A 61 12.25 0.16 5.21
CA VAL A 61 12.69 -0.64 6.36
C VAL A 61 12.12 -2.04 6.28
N LYS A 62 12.98 -3.06 6.11
CA LYS A 62 12.53 -4.44 5.81
C LYS A 62 11.75 -5.11 6.93
N THR A 63 11.96 -4.70 8.17
CA THR A 63 11.32 -5.26 9.36
C THR A 63 9.99 -4.57 9.69
N ILE A 64 9.48 -3.73 8.79
CA ILE A 64 8.21 -3.03 8.93
C ILE A 64 7.37 -3.29 7.69
N GLN A 65 6.06 -3.41 7.90
CA GLN A 65 5.07 -3.42 6.84
C GLN A 65 4.12 -2.25 7.06
N ILE A 66 3.96 -1.39 6.05
CA ILE A 66 2.98 -0.31 6.10
C ILE A 66 1.69 -0.78 5.43
N VAL A 67 0.57 -0.58 6.13
CA VAL A 67 -0.75 -0.82 5.55
C VAL A 67 -0.98 0.15 4.41
N GLU A 68 -1.36 -0.39 3.27
CA GLU A 68 -1.67 0.39 2.07
C GLU A 68 -2.83 1.38 2.34
N ARG A 69 -2.67 2.61 1.85
CA ARG A 69 -3.52 3.76 2.15
C ARG A 69 -4.97 3.55 1.76
N GLN A 70 -5.26 2.99 0.58
CA GLN A 70 -6.65 2.73 0.15
C GLN A 70 -7.33 1.71 1.05
N ARG A 71 -6.63 0.64 1.48
CA ARG A 71 -7.15 -0.34 2.44
C ARG A 71 -7.49 0.31 3.78
N LEU A 72 -6.62 1.18 4.29
CA LEU A 72 -6.88 1.92 5.52
C LEU A 72 -8.03 2.92 5.37
N SER A 73 -8.10 3.63 4.24
CA SER A 73 -9.21 4.56 3.95
C SER A 73 -10.55 3.81 3.93
N ALA A 74 -10.63 2.68 3.24
CA ALA A 74 -11.86 1.88 3.19
C ALA A 74 -12.31 1.44 4.60
N ALA A 75 -11.38 1.01 5.45
CA ALA A 75 -11.67 0.66 6.84
C ALA A 75 -12.15 1.88 7.66
N LEU A 76 -11.53 3.05 7.47
CA LEU A 76 -11.93 4.29 8.14
C LEU A 76 -13.31 4.79 7.66
N ASP A 77 -13.61 4.67 6.38
CA ASP A 77 -14.90 5.04 5.79
C ASP A 77 -16.02 4.14 6.33
N GLU A 78 -15.78 2.82 6.42
CA GLU A 78 -16.71 1.86 7.03
C GLU A 78 -17.01 2.20 8.50
N ILE A 79 -15.99 2.61 9.27
CA ILE A 79 -16.17 3.06 10.66
C ILE A 79 -16.93 4.40 10.74
N SER A 80 -16.62 5.34 9.86
CA SER A 80 -17.19 6.70 9.86
C SER A 80 -18.67 6.70 9.48
N LEU A 81 -19.10 5.78 8.62
CA LEU A 81 -20.52 5.54 8.31
C LEU A 81 -21.33 5.08 9.53
N GLY A 82 -20.66 4.52 10.56
CA GLY A 82 -21.30 4.12 11.82
C GLY A 82 -21.21 5.17 12.95
N GLN A 83 -20.24 6.10 12.91
CA GLN A 83 -20.00 7.10 13.97
C GLN A 83 -19.35 8.38 13.42
N MET A 84 -20.12 9.47 13.30
CA MET A 84 -19.60 10.79 12.90
C MET A 84 -18.62 11.35 13.94
N GLY A 85 -17.47 11.89 13.49
CA GLY A 85 -16.51 12.63 14.32
C GLY A 85 -15.05 12.25 14.05
N VAL A 86 -14.13 13.11 14.49
CA VAL A 86 -12.66 12.95 14.45
C VAL A 86 -12.25 11.52 14.79
N VAL A 87 -11.22 10.99 14.12
CA VAL A 87 -10.65 9.69 14.44
C VAL A 87 -10.01 9.80 15.83
N ASP A 88 -10.72 9.35 16.87
CA ASP A 88 -10.15 9.17 18.20
C ASP A 88 -9.30 7.88 18.25
N GLU A 89 -8.56 7.68 19.34
CA GLU A 89 -7.67 6.53 19.50
C GLU A 89 -8.43 5.19 19.41
N ALA A 90 -9.70 5.16 19.80
CA ALA A 90 -10.54 3.95 19.74
C ALA A 90 -10.94 3.61 18.30
N LYS A 91 -11.35 4.60 17.51
CA LYS A 91 -11.62 4.45 16.07
C LYS A 91 -10.36 4.06 15.31
N ALA A 92 -9.23 4.69 15.63
CA ALA A 92 -7.94 4.37 15.05
C ALA A 92 -7.55 2.91 15.32
N ALA A 93 -7.64 2.44 16.57
CA ALA A 93 -7.36 1.07 16.93
C ALA A 93 -8.30 0.08 16.22
N LYS A 94 -9.60 0.41 16.12
CA LYS A 94 -10.56 -0.42 15.38
C LYS A 94 -10.23 -0.51 13.88
N ALA A 95 -9.88 0.60 13.25
CA ALA A 95 -9.44 0.62 11.85
C ALA A 95 -8.19 -0.24 11.68
N GLY A 96 -7.22 -0.09 12.58
CA GLY A 96 -6.01 -0.92 12.65
C GLY A 96 -6.32 -2.41 12.74
N GLN A 97 -7.29 -2.80 13.58
CA GLN A 97 -7.72 -4.20 13.70
C GLN A 97 -8.29 -4.75 12.39
N MET A 98 -9.11 -3.98 11.68
CA MET A 98 -9.69 -4.40 10.40
C MET A 98 -8.63 -4.63 9.33
N VAL A 99 -7.55 -3.86 9.36
CA VAL A 99 -6.44 -3.97 8.41
C VAL A 99 -5.28 -4.83 8.92
N GLY A 100 -5.38 -5.43 10.11
CA GLY A 100 -4.33 -6.28 10.68
C GLY A 100 -3.07 -5.53 11.11
N ALA A 101 -3.16 -4.23 11.41
CA ALA A 101 -2.05 -3.47 11.96
C ALA A 101 -1.83 -3.80 13.45
N GLU A 102 -0.58 -3.76 13.89
CA GLU A 102 -0.20 -3.86 15.30
C GLU A 102 -0.19 -2.48 15.98
N THR A 103 0.23 -1.47 15.22
CA THR A 103 0.31 -0.08 15.65
C THR A 103 -0.39 0.84 14.65
N VAL A 104 -1.14 1.81 15.16
CA VAL A 104 -1.73 2.88 14.34
C VAL A 104 -1.08 4.19 14.74
N VAL A 105 -0.55 4.92 13.77
CA VAL A 105 -0.01 6.26 13.92
C VAL A 105 -1.13 7.25 13.64
N THR A 106 -1.55 8.00 14.65
CA THR A 106 -2.43 9.16 14.50
C THR A 106 -1.62 10.43 14.65
N GLY A 107 -2.09 11.54 14.10
CA GLY A 107 -1.33 12.78 14.20
C GLY A 107 -2.11 14.02 13.80
N ALA A 108 -1.47 15.15 14.04
CA ALA A 108 -2.00 16.46 13.71
C ALA A 108 -0.86 17.43 13.40
N PHE A 109 -1.17 18.43 12.58
CA PHE A 109 -0.28 19.54 12.29
C PHE A 109 -0.96 20.88 12.57
N GLN A 110 -0.14 21.86 12.93
CA GLN A 110 -0.59 23.24 13.08
C GLN A 110 0.51 24.22 12.68
N GLN A 111 0.10 25.34 12.10
CA GLN A 111 0.96 26.47 11.81
C GLN A 111 0.50 27.70 12.59
N VAL A 112 1.44 28.33 13.29
CA VAL A 112 1.20 29.60 14.00
C VAL A 112 2.33 30.56 13.63
N GLY A 113 2.00 31.57 12.83
CA GLY A 113 3.01 32.44 12.21
C GLY A 113 3.95 31.60 11.34
N GLU A 114 5.25 31.69 11.62
CA GLU A 114 6.29 30.92 10.91
C GLU A 114 6.55 29.54 11.53
N THR A 115 5.96 29.25 12.69
CA THR A 115 6.18 27.98 13.40
C THR A 115 5.20 26.92 12.91
N PHE A 116 5.75 25.87 12.29
CA PHE A 116 5.04 24.67 11.91
C PHE A 116 5.34 23.54 12.92
N ARG A 117 4.29 22.87 13.41
CA ARG A 117 4.41 21.78 14.38
C ARG A 117 3.67 20.55 13.87
N LEU A 118 4.36 19.41 13.91
CA LEU A 118 3.84 18.07 13.72
C LEU A 118 3.78 17.35 15.06
N THR A 119 2.69 16.65 15.30
CA THR A 119 2.52 15.76 16.46
C THR A 119 2.00 14.42 15.99
N ALA A 120 2.52 13.34 16.56
CA ALA A 120 2.02 12.00 16.31
C ALA A 120 1.85 11.21 17.62
N ARG A 121 0.91 10.27 17.61
CA ARG A 121 0.64 9.32 18.71
C ARG A 121 0.66 7.92 18.12
N PHE A 122 1.33 7.01 18.82
CA PHE A 122 1.45 5.61 18.43
C PHE A 122 0.48 4.80 19.28
N VAL A 123 -0.58 4.28 18.68
CA VAL A 123 -1.65 3.55 19.36
C VAL A 123 -1.46 2.05 19.13
N LYS A 124 -1.29 1.28 20.21
CA LYS A 124 -1.27 -0.18 20.13
C LYS A 124 -2.67 -0.70 19.83
N VAL A 125 -2.85 -1.37 18.70
CA VAL A 125 -4.17 -1.87 18.25
C VAL A 125 -4.77 -2.84 19.26
N ALA A 126 -3.94 -3.72 19.84
CA ALA A 126 -4.40 -4.74 20.79
C ALA A 126 -5.02 -4.16 22.08
N THR A 127 -4.63 -2.95 22.49
CA THR A 127 -5.06 -2.36 23.77
C THR A 127 -5.77 -1.02 23.63
N GLY A 128 -5.67 -0.36 22.46
CA GLY A 128 -6.13 1.01 22.25
C GLY A 128 -5.32 2.07 23.02
N VAL A 129 -4.18 1.70 23.62
CA VAL A 129 -3.37 2.60 24.45
C VAL A 129 -2.29 3.28 23.61
N ILE A 130 -2.04 4.56 23.88
CA ILE A 130 -0.90 5.31 23.34
C ILE A 130 0.39 4.73 23.93
N SER A 131 1.20 4.07 23.11
CA SER A 131 2.49 3.53 23.54
C SER A 131 3.62 4.56 23.53
N ASN A 132 3.55 5.55 22.66
CA ASN A 132 4.53 6.63 22.57
C ASN A 132 3.93 7.85 21.84
N THR A 133 4.61 8.99 21.89
CA THR A 133 4.24 10.23 21.19
C THR A 133 5.47 10.86 20.55
N ALA A 134 5.29 11.52 19.40
CA ALA A 134 6.33 12.24 18.70
C ALA A 134 5.92 13.71 18.48
N MET A 135 6.91 14.61 18.46
CA MET A 135 6.68 16.02 18.16
C MET A 135 7.88 16.62 17.43
N ALA A 136 7.63 17.25 16.29
CA ALA A 136 8.63 18.01 15.54
C ALA A 136 8.12 19.45 15.35
N THR A 137 8.97 20.43 15.58
CA THR A 137 8.66 21.86 15.38
C THR A 137 9.78 22.52 14.57
N GLY A 138 9.42 23.37 13.62
CA GLY A 138 10.35 24.09 12.74
C GLY A 138 9.62 25.06 11.83
N SER A 139 10.25 25.46 10.72
CA SER A 139 9.59 26.24 9.66
C SER A 139 8.81 25.31 8.73
N TYR A 140 7.80 25.84 8.04
CA TYR A 140 7.12 25.12 6.96
C TYR A 140 8.09 24.69 5.84
N ALA A 141 9.14 25.47 5.58
CA ALA A 141 10.20 25.10 4.63
C ALA A 141 10.99 23.84 5.04
N ASP A 142 10.95 23.48 6.33
CA ASP A 142 11.62 22.31 6.87
C ASP A 142 10.71 21.06 6.89
N LEU A 143 9.53 21.08 6.24
CA LEU A 143 8.51 20.03 6.30
C LEU A 143 9.10 18.61 6.22
N PHE A 144 9.90 18.31 5.20
CA PHE A 144 10.51 16.98 5.03
C PHE A 144 11.42 16.58 6.18
N SER A 145 12.19 17.53 6.74
CA SER A 145 13.07 17.29 7.89
C SER A 145 12.26 17.08 9.18
N LEU A 146 11.07 17.67 9.28
CA LEU A 146 10.16 17.42 10.39
C LEU A 146 9.51 16.04 10.26
N GLU A 147 9.14 15.62 9.05
CA GLU A 147 8.65 14.26 8.76
C GLU A 147 9.72 13.20 9.03
N ASP A 148 11.00 13.48 8.72
CA ASP A 148 12.14 12.61 9.04
C ASP A 148 12.20 12.31 10.54
N LYS A 149 12.05 13.34 11.39
CA LYS A 149 12.02 13.17 12.85
C LYS A 149 10.85 12.29 13.31
N ILE A 150 9.67 12.49 12.73
CA ILE A 150 8.50 11.66 13.05
C ILE A 150 8.73 10.21 12.61
N ALA A 151 9.36 9.97 11.45
CA ALA A 151 9.73 8.62 11.01
C ALA A 151 10.74 7.96 11.95
N ASP A 152 11.78 8.68 12.39
CA ASP A 152 12.75 8.17 13.36
C ASP A 152 12.10 7.82 14.71
N ASP A 153 11.16 8.65 15.18
CA ASP A 153 10.41 8.39 16.41
C ASP A 153 9.48 7.16 16.28
N ILE A 154 8.90 6.93 15.10
CA ILE A 154 8.13 5.70 14.79
C ILE A 154 9.03 4.47 14.95
N LEU A 155 10.19 4.48 14.29
CA LEU A 155 11.13 3.35 14.33
C LEU A 155 11.63 3.07 15.75
N SER A 156 11.99 4.13 16.46
CA SER A 156 12.44 4.06 17.85
C SER A 156 11.34 3.50 18.76
N SER A 157 10.08 3.91 18.57
CA SER A 157 8.94 3.38 19.32
C SER A 157 8.73 1.88 19.13
N LEU A 158 9.12 1.34 17.97
CA LEU A 158 8.96 -0.06 17.62
C LEU A 158 10.19 -0.90 18.00
N GLY A 159 11.26 -0.26 18.47
CA GLY A 159 12.53 -0.94 18.73
C GLY A 159 13.16 -1.53 17.46
N VAL A 160 12.87 -0.93 16.31
CA VAL A 160 13.35 -1.40 15.01
C VAL A 160 14.74 -0.83 14.74
N ALA A 161 15.71 -1.71 14.55
CA ALA A 161 17.04 -1.32 14.09
C ALA A 161 17.02 -1.11 12.58
N VAL A 162 17.56 0.02 12.13
CA VAL A 162 17.65 0.37 10.71
C VAL A 162 19.10 0.34 10.27
N SER A 163 19.39 -0.35 9.17
CA SER A 163 20.73 -0.36 8.60
C SER A 163 21.06 0.98 7.94
N ALA A 164 22.36 1.31 7.81
CA ALA A 164 22.78 2.55 7.16
C ALA A 164 22.23 2.70 5.72
N ALA A 165 22.10 1.60 4.98
CA ALA A 165 21.56 1.61 3.62
C ALA A 165 20.04 1.83 3.57
N GLU A 166 19.29 1.36 4.57
CA GLU A 166 17.86 1.64 4.72
C GLU A 166 17.67 3.11 5.12
N GLN A 167 18.45 3.59 6.10
CA GLN A 167 18.42 4.97 6.57
C GLN A 167 18.74 5.97 5.44
N GLU A 168 19.75 5.68 4.61
CA GLU A 168 20.06 6.51 3.43
C GLU A 168 18.86 6.64 2.49
N LYS A 169 18.13 5.54 2.25
CA LYS A 169 16.92 5.55 1.39
C LYS A 169 15.77 6.30 2.06
N MET A 170 15.56 6.11 3.35
CA MET A 170 14.52 6.81 4.13
C MET A 170 14.67 8.34 4.05
N TYR A 171 15.89 8.86 4.15
CA TYR A 171 16.13 10.30 4.13
C TYR A 171 16.20 10.90 2.72
N ARG A 172 16.05 10.08 1.66
CA ARG A 172 15.85 10.64 0.32
C ARG A 172 14.53 11.39 0.30
N LYS A 173 14.61 12.67 0.00
CA LYS A 173 13.42 13.50 -0.18
C LYS A 173 12.73 13.09 -1.49
N PRO A 174 11.39 13.04 -1.50
CA PRO A 174 10.64 12.72 -2.73
C PRO A 174 10.87 13.77 -3.82
N THR A 175 11.05 15.03 -3.41
CA THR A 175 11.32 16.20 -4.25
C THR A 175 12.09 17.25 -3.44
N THR A 176 12.72 18.19 -4.12
CA THR A 176 13.34 19.37 -3.49
C THR A 176 12.38 20.55 -3.34
N SER A 177 11.18 20.49 -3.95
CA SER A 177 10.19 21.57 -3.94
C SER A 177 8.94 21.18 -3.13
N VAL A 178 8.63 21.95 -2.08
CA VAL A 178 7.39 21.77 -1.32
C VAL A 178 6.16 22.03 -2.19
N ASP A 179 6.26 22.92 -3.17
CA ASP A 179 5.16 23.18 -4.12
C ASP A 179 4.96 22.02 -5.10
N ALA A 180 6.04 21.39 -5.57
CA ALA A 180 5.93 20.15 -6.36
C ALA A 180 5.20 19.08 -5.54
N TYR A 181 5.57 18.95 -4.27
CA TYR A 181 4.98 17.99 -3.35
C TYR A 181 3.51 18.27 -3.02
N LYS A 182 3.14 19.54 -2.86
CA LYS A 182 1.75 19.98 -2.69
C LYS A 182 0.90 19.57 -3.88
N ASN A 183 1.36 19.91 -5.09
CA ASN A 183 0.64 19.56 -6.31
C ASN A 183 0.53 18.02 -6.43
N TYR A 184 1.60 17.28 -6.18
CA TYR A 184 1.58 15.82 -6.19
C TYR A 184 0.54 15.23 -5.21
N SER A 185 0.55 15.69 -3.96
CA SER A 185 -0.39 15.23 -2.94
C SER A 185 -1.85 15.54 -3.30
N GLN A 186 -2.11 16.71 -3.90
CA GLN A 186 -3.43 17.05 -4.45
C GLN A 186 -3.83 16.13 -5.60
N GLY A 187 -2.88 15.78 -6.48
CA GLY A 187 -3.09 14.80 -7.55
C GLY A 187 -3.52 13.44 -7.02
N LEU A 188 -2.85 12.91 -6.00
CA LEU A 188 -3.23 11.66 -5.34
C LEU A 188 -4.64 11.74 -4.72
N ASN A 189 -5.02 12.86 -4.13
CA ASN A 189 -6.37 13.05 -3.62
C ASN A 189 -7.43 13.02 -4.73
N TYR A 190 -7.14 13.61 -5.90
CA TYR A 190 -8.02 13.50 -7.05
C TYR A 190 -8.10 12.08 -7.61
N VAL A 191 -7.01 11.30 -7.58
CA VAL A 191 -7.04 9.87 -7.94
C VAL A 191 -7.98 9.10 -7.01
N LYS A 192 -7.92 9.34 -5.70
CA LYS A 192 -8.84 8.73 -4.71
C LYS A 192 -10.31 9.03 -5.01
N GLN A 193 -10.60 10.21 -5.55
CA GLN A 193 -11.94 10.63 -5.96
C GLN A 193 -12.29 10.22 -7.40
N GLU A 194 -11.44 9.42 -8.06
CA GLU A 194 -11.57 9.02 -9.46
C GLU A 194 -11.62 10.20 -10.46
N ARG A 195 -11.14 11.38 -10.02
CA ARG A 195 -11.06 12.61 -10.82
C ARG A 195 -9.73 12.68 -11.58
N TYR A 196 -9.54 11.73 -12.49
CA TYR A 196 -8.28 11.53 -13.21
C TYR A 196 -7.81 12.76 -14.01
N ASP A 197 -8.73 13.58 -14.53
CA ASP A 197 -8.37 14.80 -15.28
C ASP A 197 -7.76 15.88 -14.38
N ASP A 198 -8.33 16.07 -13.20
CA ASP A 198 -7.78 16.99 -12.20
C ASP A 198 -6.46 16.45 -11.64
N ALA A 199 -6.38 15.13 -11.40
CA ALA A 199 -5.14 14.47 -10.98
C ALA A 199 -4.01 14.70 -11.99
N LYS A 200 -4.29 14.50 -13.29
CA LYS A 200 -3.33 14.74 -14.37
C LYS A 200 -2.81 16.18 -14.32
N LEU A 201 -3.71 17.16 -14.21
CA LEU A 201 -3.33 18.57 -14.16
C LEU A 201 -2.41 18.87 -12.96
N MET A 202 -2.68 18.28 -11.80
CA MET A 202 -1.85 18.45 -10.62
C MET A 202 -0.47 17.79 -10.78
N PHE A 203 -0.40 16.58 -11.34
CA PHE A 203 0.89 15.92 -11.60
C PHE A 203 1.72 16.66 -12.65
N ASP A 204 1.10 17.21 -13.70
CA ASP A 204 1.79 18.08 -14.66
C ASP A 204 2.39 19.32 -13.98
N ARG A 205 1.67 19.92 -13.02
CA ARG A 205 2.21 21.04 -12.22
C ARG A 205 3.35 20.60 -11.32
N ALA A 206 3.23 19.45 -10.66
CA ALA A 206 4.31 18.91 -9.84
C ALA A 206 5.60 18.73 -10.63
N LEU A 207 5.52 18.17 -11.85
CA LEU A 207 6.66 17.98 -12.75
C LEU A 207 7.17 19.29 -13.38
N LYS A 208 6.36 20.35 -13.40
CA LYS A 208 6.82 21.69 -13.79
C LYS A 208 7.69 22.31 -12.69
N GLU A 209 7.32 22.12 -11.43
CA GLU A 209 8.08 22.62 -10.28
C GLU A 209 9.34 21.78 -10.02
N ASP A 210 9.28 20.46 -10.23
CA ASP A 210 10.42 19.55 -10.15
C ASP A 210 10.34 18.45 -11.24
N PRO A 211 11.06 18.64 -12.38
CA PRO A 211 11.06 17.67 -13.47
C PRO A 211 11.60 16.28 -13.11
N ASP A 212 12.39 16.17 -12.04
CA ASP A 212 13.02 14.93 -11.59
C ASP A 212 12.17 14.16 -10.57
N PHE A 213 10.96 14.67 -10.24
CA PHE A 213 10.05 14.04 -9.28
C PHE A 213 9.45 12.72 -9.83
N GLY A 214 10.19 11.62 -9.67
CA GLY A 214 9.88 10.33 -10.27
C GLY A 214 8.53 9.72 -9.86
N GLN A 215 8.07 9.96 -8.62
CA GLN A 215 6.74 9.50 -8.18
C GLN A 215 5.63 10.20 -8.96
N ALA A 216 5.68 11.53 -9.10
CA ALA A 216 4.73 12.29 -9.91
C ALA A 216 4.72 11.84 -11.37
N ARG A 217 5.88 11.48 -11.94
CA ARG A 217 5.97 10.95 -13.31
C ARG A 217 5.28 9.60 -13.48
N ASN A 218 5.52 8.68 -12.54
CA ASN A 218 4.89 7.36 -12.54
C ASN A 218 3.37 7.47 -12.39
N ASP A 219 2.90 8.32 -11.47
CA ASP A 219 1.47 8.52 -11.24
C ASP A 219 0.79 9.25 -12.39
N LEU A 220 1.48 10.20 -13.05
CA LEU A 220 0.98 10.81 -14.29
C LEU A 220 0.78 9.76 -15.39
N ALA A 221 1.75 8.86 -15.59
CA ALA A 221 1.66 7.79 -16.57
C ALA A 221 0.51 6.82 -16.25
N PHE A 222 0.32 6.47 -14.97
CA PHE A 222 -0.82 5.68 -14.52
C PHE A 222 -2.15 6.37 -14.85
N VAL A 223 -2.31 7.64 -14.49
CA VAL A 223 -3.55 8.40 -14.71
C VAL A 223 -3.88 8.55 -16.21
N GLN A 224 -2.87 8.77 -17.05
CA GLN A 224 -3.06 8.85 -18.49
C GLN A 224 -3.56 7.53 -19.10
N TRP A 225 -3.05 6.40 -18.61
CA TRP A 225 -3.53 5.07 -18.99
C TRP A 225 -4.91 4.72 -18.37
N ALA A 226 -5.17 5.19 -17.16
CA ALA A 226 -6.42 4.98 -16.42
C ALA A 226 -7.62 5.70 -17.05
N ARG A 227 -7.45 6.93 -17.55
CA ARG A 227 -8.55 7.76 -18.10
C ARG A 227 -9.37 7.06 -19.22
N PRO A 228 -8.76 6.44 -20.25
CA PRO A 228 -9.51 5.64 -21.23
C PRO A 228 -10.22 4.41 -20.63
N SER A 229 -9.74 3.92 -19.49
CA SER A 229 -10.06 2.62 -18.91
C SER A 229 -11.10 2.67 -17.78
N ALA A 230 -11.22 3.79 -17.06
CA ALA A 230 -12.05 3.92 -15.86
C ALA A 230 -13.53 3.58 -16.11
N ASN A 231 -14.11 4.01 -17.24
CA ASN A 231 -15.54 3.86 -17.53
C ASN A 231 -16.01 2.42 -17.80
N SER A 232 -15.11 1.43 -17.83
CA SER A 232 -15.43 0.04 -18.16
C SER A 232 -14.71 -1.01 -17.31
N SER A 233 -14.00 -0.58 -16.27
CA SER A 233 -13.22 -1.48 -15.39
C SER A 233 -13.97 -1.80 -14.12
N LEU A 234 -13.91 -3.06 -13.68
CA LEU A 234 -14.35 -3.46 -12.34
C LEU A 234 -13.23 -3.36 -11.31
N TYR A 235 -11.98 -3.33 -11.78
CA TYR A 235 -10.80 -3.07 -10.97
C TYR A 235 -9.80 -2.25 -11.77
N LEU A 236 -9.27 -1.20 -11.16
CA LEU A 236 -8.20 -0.37 -11.73
C LEU A 236 -7.34 0.13 -10.57
N LYS A 237 -6.11 -0.35 -10.48
CA LYS A 237 -5.24 -0.04 -9.35
C LYS A 237 -3.80 0.18 -9.77
N ARG A 238 -3.15 1.13 -9.12
CA ARG A 238 -1.70 1.29 -9.14
C ARG A 238 -1.08 0.22 -8.24
N ILE A 239 -0.04 -0.46 -8.72
CA ILE A 239 0.67 -1.50 -7.99
C ILE A 239 2.12 -1.07 -7.85
N ASP A 240 2.58 -0.87 -6.62
CA ASP A 240 3.93 -0.43 -6.29
C ASP A 240 4.96 -1.57 -6.36
N ARG A 241 4.89 -2.34 -7.44
CA ARG A 241 5.81 -3.43 -7.79
C ARG A 241 6.16 -3.40 -9.27
N PRO A 242 7.35 -3.88 -9.67
CA PRO A 242 7.71 -4.01 -11.07
C PRO A 242 6.71 -4.86 -11.86
N PHE A 243 6.66 -4.62 -13.17
CA PHE A 243 5.74 -5.32 -14.08
C PHE A 243 5.84 -6.84 -13.98
N ASP A 244 7.06 -7.38 -14.04
CA ASP A 244 7.27 -8.82 -14.12
C ASP A 244 6.82 -9.51 -12.82
N GLU A 245 7.07 -8.90 -11.67
CA GLU A 245 6.60 -9.40 -10.38
C GLU A 245 5.07 -9.34 -10.27
N THR A 246 4.48 -8.22 -10.71
CA THR A 246 3.03 -8.03 -10.73
C THR A 246 2.34 -9.06 -11.63
N TYR A 247 2.95 -9.37 -12.77
CA TYR A 247 2.47 -10.36 -13.73
C TYR A 247 2.45 -11.78 -13.13
N GLU A 248 3.55 -12.22 -12.52
CA GLU A 248 3.62 -13.54 -11.88
C GLU A 248 2.68 -13.64 -10.66
N THR A 249 2.54 -12.55 -9.90
CA THR A 249 1.57 -12.46 -8.79
C THR A 249 0.14 -12.64 -9.30
N MET A 250 -0.21 -12.01 -10.42
CA MET A 250 -1.52 -12.17 -11.04
C MET A 250 -1.76 -13.61 -11.53
N LEU A 251 -0.77 -14.25 -12.15
CA LEU A 251 -0.89 -15.66 -12.55
C LEU A 251 -1.18 -16.58 -11.36
N SER A 252 -0.47 -16.36 -10.24
CA SER A 252 -0.70 -17.10 -9.00
C SER A 252 -2.11 -16.85 -8.44
N ALA A 253 -2.58 -15.61 -8.50
CA ALA A 253 -3.91 -15.22 -8.08
C ALA A 253 -5.02 -15.88 -8.91
N VAL A 254 -4.84 -15.99 -10.22
CA VAL A 254 -5.77 -16.68 -11.14
C VAL A 254 -5.91 -18.15 -10.74
N GLN A 255 -4.79 -18.83 -10.47
CA GLN A 255 -4.80 -20.23 -10.02
C GLN A 255 -5.48 -20.38 -8.66
N ARG A 256 -5.16 -19.51 -7.69
CA ARG A 256 -5.81 -19.48 -6.37
C ARG A 256 -7.30 -19.23 -6.46
N ALA A 257 -7.74 -18.40 -7.40
CA ALA A 257 -9.15 -18.15 -7.65
C ALA A 257 -9.85 -19.34 -8.33
N GLY A 258 -9.14 -20.43 -8.66
CA GLY A 258 -9.68 -21.60 -9.33
C GLY A 258 -10.08 -21.31 -10.78
N MET A 259 -9.37 -20.39 -11.43
CA MET A 259 -9.59 -19.99 -12.81
C MET A 259 -8.46 -20.51 -13.71
N GLU A 260 -8.75 -20.63 -14.99
CA GLU A 260 -7.81 -21.09 -16.01
C GLU A 260 -7.40 -19.94 -16.94
N VAL A 261 -6.10 -19.84 -17.23
CA VAL A 261 -5.59 -18.90 -18.24
C VAL A 261 -5.82 -19.49 -19.63
N ARG A 262 -6.64 -18.83 -20.45
CA ARG A 262 -6.90 -19.24 -21.84
C ARG A 262 -5.86 -18.67 -22.80
N ASN A 263 -5.47 -17.43 -22.58
CA ASN A 263 -4.51 -16.71 -23.39
C ASN A 263 -3.74 -15.73 -22.51
N ALA A 264 -2.43 -15.60 -22.71
CA ALA A 264 -1.59 -14.69 -21.96
C ALA A 264 -0.44 -14.22 -22.85
N GLN A 265 -0.26 -12.89 -22.90
CA GLN A 265 0.79 -12.23 -23.67
C GLN A 265 1.57 -11.34 -22.71
N LYS A 266 2.74 -11.81 -22.26
CA LYS A 266 3.55 -11.09 -21.27
C LYS A 266 4.12 -9.79 -21.83
N GLU A 267 4.39 -9.74 -23.13
CA GLU A 267 4.93 -8.57 -23.82
C GLU A 267 3.96 -7.40 -23.82
N THR A 268 2.66 -7.68 -23.97
CA THR A 268 1.59 -6.67 -23.94
C THR A 268 0.94 -6.53 -22.57
N GLY A 269 1.25 -7.43 -21.63
CA GLY A 269 0.67 -7.46 -20.29
C GLY A 269 -0.79 -7.89 -20.26
N THR A 270 -1.26 -8.61 -21.29
CA THR A 270 -2.65 -9.03 -21.38
C THR A 270 -2.83 -10.49 -20.96
N MET A 271 -3.94 -10.78 -20.27
CA MET A 271 -4.38 -12.14 -19.96
C MET A 271 -5.88 -12.27 -20.15
N GLU A 272 -6.31 -13.41 -20.69
CA GLU A 272 -7.70 -13.85 -20.74
C GLU A 272 -7.85 -15.06 -19.84
N VAL A 273 -8.70 -14.93 -18.83
CA VAL A 273 -8.92 -15.96 -17.82
C VAL A 273 -10.37 -16.37 -17.78
N HIS A 274 -10.59 -17.63 -17.43
CA HIS A 274 -11.87 -18.29 -17.55
C HIS A 274 -12.24 -19.03 -16.26
N GLU A 275 -13.49 -18.87 -15.81
CA GLU A 275 -14.05 -19.68 -14.74
C GLU A 275 -14.82 -20.87 -15.34
N SER A 276 -14.24 -22.07 -15.23
CA SER A 276 -14.79 -23.32 -15.79
C SER A 276 -15.91 -23.94 -14.94
N SER A 277 -16.36 -23.29 -13.86
CA SER A 277 -17.41 -23.82 -12.99
C SER A 277 -18.79 -23.81 -13.66
N TRP A 278 -19.09 -24.88 -14.40
CA TRP A 278 -20.39 -25.14 -14.98
C TRP A 278 -21.41 -25.52 -13.89
N SER A 279 -22.54 -24.82 -13.85
CA SER A 279 -23.74 -25.25 -13.10
C SER A 279 -24.99 -24.87 -13.89
N LEU A 280 -26.14 -25.48 -13.56
CA LEU A 280 -27.42 -25.25 -14.25
C LEU A 280 -27.87 -23.77 -14.31
N ILE A 281 -27.21 -22.87 -13.58
CA ILE A 281 -27.57 -21.46 -13.40
C ILE A 281 -26.37 -20.51 -13.66
N LYS A 282 -25.18 -21.02 -14.01
CA LYS A 282 -23.97 -20.21 -14.21
C LYS A 282 -23.42 -20.39 -15.61
N SER A 283 -23.44 -19.31 -16.40
CA SER A 283 -22.76 -19.27 -17.69
C SER A 283 -21.24 -19.07 -17.47
N PRO A 284 -20.39 -19.69 -18.30
CA PRO A 284 -18.96 -19.40 -18.30
C PRO A 284 -18.69 -17.94 -18.66
N GLN A 285 -17.72 -17.30 -18.01
CA GLN A 285 -17.36 -15.90 -18.25
C GLN A 285 -15.87 -15.78 -18.58
N ASP A 286 -15.55 -14.92 -19.55
CA ASP A 286 -14.18 -14.53 -19.86
C ASP A 286 -13.86 -13.18 -19.18
N ILE A 287 -12.78 -13.17 -18.41
CA ILE A 287 -12.25 -12.00 -17.74
C ILE A 287 -10.97 -11.60 -18.47
N GLN A 288 -10.84 -10.31 -18.75
CA GLN A 288 -9.62 -9.74 -19.28
C GLN A 288 -8.87 -8.96 -18.21
N ILE A 289 -7.57 -9.19 -18.19
CA ILE A 289 -6.63 -8.55 -17.29
C ILE A 289 -5.61 -7.83 -18.15
N GLU A 290 -5.38 -6.56 -17.85
CA GLU A 290 -4.32 -5.76 -18.46
C GLU A 290 -3.39 -5.27 -17.35
N ILE A 291 -2.11 -5.54 -17.53
CA ILE A 291 -1.03 -5.07 -16.66
C ILE A 291 -0.18 -4.12 -17.48
N LYS A 292 -0.03 -2.88 -17.02
CA LYS A 292 0.74 -1.85 -17.70
C LYS A 292 2.10 -1.70 -17.04
N ARG A 293 3.17 -1.80 -17.84
CA ARG A 293 4.53 -1.45 -17.44
C ARG A 293 4.66 0.08 -17.35
N LEU A 294 5.01 0.58 -16.17
CA LEU A 294 5.41 1.97 -15.92
C LEU A 294 6.91 1.98 -15.55
N GLU A 295 7.53 3.12 -15.21
CA GLU A 295 8.99 3.19 -15.04
C GLU A 295 9.49 2.25 -13.94
N THR A 296 8.90 2.33 -12.75
CA THR A 296 9.30 1.55 -11.58
C THR A 296 8.17 0.73 -10.96
N ILE A 297 6.94 0.97 -11.42
CA ILE A 297 5.71 0.41 -10.89
C ILE A 297 4.87 -0.22 -12.00
N SER A 298 3.68 -0.70 -11.66
CA SER A 298 2.73 -1.29 -12.60
C SER A 298 1.32 -0.73 -12.41
N GLY A 299 0.54 -0.70 -13.49
CA GLY A 299 -0.91 -0.51 -13.41
C GLY A 299 -1.61 -1.85 -13.65
N VAL A 300 -2.67 -2.16 -12.92
CA VAL A 300 -3.49 -3.35 -13.14
C VAL A 300 -4.93 -2.96 -13.37
N ARG A 301 -5.53 -3.54 -14.41
CA ARG A 301 -6.92 -3.38 -14.77
C ARG A 301 -7.56 -4.75 -14.96
N ILE A 302 -8.71 -4.97 -14.32
CA ILE A 302 -9.54 -6.17 -14.53
C ILE A 302 -10.91 -5.70 -15.00
N PHE A 303 -11.33 -6.25 -16.12
CA PHE A 303 -12.63 -6.01 -16.70
C PHE A 303 -13.13 -7.29 -17.34
N SER A 304 -14.41 -7.33 -17.66
CA SER A 304 -15.00 -8.51 -18.26
C SER A 304 -15.42 -8.18 -19.69
N GLN A 305 -15.27 -9.17 -20.58
CA GLN A 305 -15.77 -9.09 -21.95
C GLN A 305 -16.86 -10.14 -22.15
N PRO A 306 -17.89 -9.86 -22.99
CA PRO A 306 -18.85 -10.89 -23.35
C PRO A 306 -18.15 -12.02 -24.12
N SER A 307 -18.23 -13.24 -23.61
CA SER A 307 -17.74 -14.44 -24.31
C SER A 307 -18.43 -14.58 -25.68
N LYS A 308 -17.65 -14.88 -26.73
CA LYS A 308 -18.22 -15.32 -28.02
C LYS A 308 -18.64 -16.78 -27.88
N VAL A 309 -19.88 -17.11 -28.27
CA VAL A 309 -20.30 -18.51 -28.36
C VAL A 309 -19.53 -19.18 -29.51
N PRO A 310 -18.65 -20.19 -29.26
CA PRO A 310 -17.73 -20.71 -30.26
C PRO A 310 -18.40 -21.26 -31.52
N CYS A 311 -19.61 -21.80 -31.37
CA CYS A 311 -20.37 -22.45 -32.45
C CYS A 311 -21.37 -21.52 -33.17
N LEU A 312 -21.67 -20.34 -32.64
CA LEU A 312 -22.71 -19.45 -33.19
C LEU A 312 -22.20 -18.05 -33.54
N GLY A 313 -21.01 -17.65 -33.07
CA GLY A 313 -20.46 -16.31 -33.30
C GLY A 313 -21.25 -15.17 -32.62
N ILE A 314 -22.36 -15.49 -31.96
CA ILE A 314 -23.22 -14.56 -31.22
C ILE A 314 -22.61 -14.33 -29.83
N ARG A 315 -22.57 -13.07 -29.39
CA ARG A 315 -22.24 -12.71 -28.00
C ARG A 315 -23.47 -12.98 -27.13
N GLN A 316 -23.35 -13.78 -26.08
CA GLN A 316 -24.45 -13.94 -25.12
C GLN A 316 -24.80 -12.60 -24.45
N ALA A 317 -26.06 -12.46 -24.02
CA ALA A 317 -26.46 -11.35 -23.17
C ALA A 317 -25.60 -11.37 -21.90
N TYR A 318 -25.01 -10.22 -21.59
CA TYR A 318 -23.99 -10.10 -20.57
C TYR A 318 -24.61 -10.13 -19.16
N ASP A 319 -24.24 -11.11 -18.33
CA ASP A 319 -24.67 -11.20 -16.93
C ASP A 319 -23.71 -10.39 -16.03
N TRP A 320 -24.04 -9.12 -15.84
CA TRP A 320 -23.27 -8.22 -14.97
C TRP A 320 -23.16 -8.71 -13.52
N GLY A 321 -24.18 -9.39 -13.00
CA GLY A 321 -24.21 -9.84 -11.61
C GLY A 321 -23.26 -11.00 -11.35
N GLN A 322 -23.22 -11.97 -12.27
CA GLN A 322 -22.33 -13.12 -12.16
C GLN A 322 -20.87 -12.72 -12.39
N SER A 323 -20.59 -11.92 -13.43
CA SER A 323 -19.24 -11.43 -13.76
C SER A 323 -18.61 -10.63 -12.63
N LYS A 324 -19.41 -9.83 -11.91
CA LYS A 324 -18.94 -9.07 -10.75
C LYS A 324 -18.40 -9.98 -9.64
N LYS A 325 -19.13 -11.04 -9.27
CA LYS A 325 -18.69 -11.98 -8.21
C LYS A 325 -17.42 -12.74 -8.58
N THR A 326 -17.32 -13.18 -9.83
CA THR A 326 -16.12 -13.86 -10.31
C THR A 326 -14.91 -12.92 -10.30
N ILE A 327 -15.08 -11.67 -10.73
CA ILE A 327 -14.02 -10.66 -10.66
C ILE A 327 -13.66 -10.32 -9.21
N GLU A 328 -14.62 -10.16 -8.30
CA GLU A 328 -14.36 -9.92 -6.86
C GLU A 328 -13.52 -11.05 -6.25
N LYS A 329 -13.81 -12.30 -6.61
CA LYS A 329 -13.00 -13.47 -6.19
C LYS A 329 -11.56 -13.38 -6.69
N LEU A 330 -11.36 -12.99 -7.95
CA LEU A 330 -10.03 -12.79 -8.52
C LEU A 330 -9.29 -11.63 -7.85
N ILE A 331 -9.97 -10.50 -7.63
CA ILE A 331 -9.42 -9.34 -6.92
C ILE A 331 -8.97 -9.75 -5.52
N ALA A 332 -9.81 -10.44 -4.75
CA ALA A 332 -9.47 -10.90 -3.41
C ALA A 332 -8.27 -11.85 -3.42
N ALA A 333 -8.20 -12.77 -4.38
CA ALA A 333 -7.04 -13.65 -4.56
C ALA A 333 -5.78 -12.86 -4.92
N PHE A 334 -5.91 -11.86 -5.79
CA PHE A 334 -4.80 -11.01 -6.23
C PHE A 334 -4.26 -10.15 -5.11
N GLU A 335 -5.11 -9.47 -4.37
CA GLU A 335 -4.69 -8.69 -3.20
C GLU A 335 -4.08 -9.61 -2.13
N THR A 336 -4.62 -10.81 -1.94
CA THR A 336 -4.01 -11.79 -1.02
C THR A 336 -2.60 -12.15 -1.44
N GLU A 337 -2.35 -12.49 -2.72
CA GLU A 337 -0.99 -12.80 -3.20
C GLU A 337 -0.09 -11.56 -3.20
N LEU A 338 -0.61 -10.39 -3.55
CA LEU A 338 0.11 -9.13 -3.58
C LEU A 338 0.57 -8.68 -2.19
N TYR A 339 -0.13 -9.06 -1.14
CA TYR A 339 0.24 -8.75 0.25
C TYR A 339 0.67 -9.99 1.02
N ARG A 340 0.95 -11.09 0.31
CA ARG A 340 1.49 -12.31 0.90
C ARG A 340 2.99 -12.14 1.11
N HIS A 341 3.43 -12.51 2.30
CA HIS A 341 4.83 -12.67 2.64
C HIS A 341 5.15 -14.14 2.81
#